data_AF-A0A292E2E6-F1
#
_entry.id   AF-A0A292E2E6-F1
#
_cell.length_a   1.000
_cell.length_b   1.000
_cell.length_c   1.000
_cell.angle_alpha   90.00
_cell.angle_beta   90.00
_cell.angle_gamma   90.00
#
_symmetry.space_group_name_H-M   'P 1'
#
loop_
_entity.id
_entity.type
_entity.pdbx_description
1 polymer ?
#
loop_
_entity_poly.entity_id
_entity_poly.type
_entity_poly.pdbx_seq_one_letter_code
_entity_poly.pdbx_strand_id
1 'polypeptide(L)'
;MTPQTRVKERAEEQASAMTADQQAMIRMVANDLHRLNQSVMKAVDAGVSVELVRSARHHGGEGNWGDLLIPVIVTQGRNAA
;
A
#
# COMPACT_ATOMS: atom_id res chain seq x y z
N MET A 1 11.24 31.07 14.01
CA MET A 1 10.81 31.08 12.60
C MET A 1 10.14 29.74 12.32
N THR A 2 8.81 29.71 12.26
CA THR A 2 8.05 28.47 12.03
C THR A 2 8.19 28.09 10.55
N PRO A 3 8.60 26.86 10.19
CA PRO A 3 8.70 26.48 8.78
C PRO A 3 7.32 26.55 8.13
N GLN A 4 7.15 27.40 7.12
CA GLN A 4 5.95 27.38 6.29
C GLN A 4 6.04 26.16 5.37
N THR A 5 5.44 25.05 5.80
CA THR A 5 5.34 23.86 4.96
C THR A 5 4.29 24.12 3.88
N ARG A 6 4.74 24.37 2.66
CA ARG A 6 3.91 24.55 1.44
C ARG A 6 3.28 23.23 0.98
N VAL A 7 2.49 22.59 1.84
CA VAL A 7 1.90 21.25 1.57
C VAL A 7 0.98 21.30 0.35
N LYS A 8 0.17 22.35 0.24
CA LYS A 8 -0.79 22.52 -0.84
C LYS A 8 -0.11 22.78 -2.19
N GLU A 9 0.83 23.72 -2.25
CA GLU A 9 1.54 24.03 -3.50
C GLU A 9 2.38 22.84 -3.97
N ARG A 10 3.02 22.08 -3.07
CA ARG A 10 3.73 20.84 -3.44
C ARG A 10 2.80 19.77 -4.00
N ALA A 11 1.60 19.63 -3.44
CA ALA A 11 0.60 18.69 -3.95
C ALA A 11 0.09 19.12 -5.34
N GLU A 12 -0.09 20.42 -5.57
CA GLU A 12 -0.52 21.00 -6.86
C GLU A 12 0.59 20.93 -7.93
N GLU A 13 1.85 21.17 -7.56
CA GLU A 13 3.02 20.98 -8.43
C GLU A 13 3.23 19.51 -8.80
N GLN A 14 3.10 18.58 -7.85
CA GLN A 14 3.14 17.15 -8.15
C GLN A 14 1.96 16.74 -9.04
N ALA A 15 0.76 17.25 -8.79
CA ALA A 15 -0.41 16.92 -9.62
C ALA A 15 -0.27 17.44 -11.05
N SER A 16 0.34 18.60 -11.26
CA SER A 16 0.56 19.19 -12.59
C SER A 16 1.73 18.56 -13.36
N ALA A 17 2.65 17.87 -12.68
CA ALA A 17 3.74 17.11 -13.30
C ALA A 17 3.36 15.69 -13.74
N MET A 18 2.19 15.18 -13.32
CA MET A 18 1.76 13.82 -13.61
C MET A 18 0.80 13.75 -14.80
N THR A 19 1.04 12.78 -15.68
CA THR A 19 0.09 12.45 -16.75
C THR A 19 -1.23 11.93 -16.16
N ALA A 20 -2.33 12.08 -16.91
CA ALA A 20 -3.63 11.57 -16.52
C ALA A 20 -3.60 10.06 -16.22
N ASP A 21 -2.83 9.29 -17.01
CA ASP A 21 -2.66 7.85 -16.83
C ASP A 21 -1.96 7.53 -15.51
N GLN A 22 -0.88 8.25 -15.17
CA GLN A 22 -0.21 8.05 -13.88
C GLN A 22 -1.14 8.41 -12.71
N GLN A 23 -1.94 9.47 -12.81
CA GLN A 23 -2.93 9.80 -11.78
C GLN A 23 -4.00 8.70 -11.63
N ALA A 24 -4.46 8.13 -12.75
CA ALA A 24 -5.40 7.00 -12.73
C ALA A 24 -4.79 5.76 -12.06
N MET A 25 -3.53 5.44 -12.36
CA MET A 25 -2.82 4.32 -11.74
C MET A 25 -2.61 4.51 -10.23
N ILE A 26 -2.29 5.73 -9.78
CA ILE A 26 -2.21 6.04 -8.34
C ILE A 26 -3.55 5.79 -7.65
N ARG A 27 -4.66 6.27 -8.24
CA ARG A 27 -6.00 6.06 -7.65
C ARG A 27 -6.35 4.57 -7.59
N MET A 28 -5.99 3.80 -8.62
CA MET A 28 -6.18 2.36 -8.64
C MET A 28 -5.43 1.67 -7.50
N VAL A 29 -4.12 1.93 -7.36
CA VAL A 29 -3.31 1.36 -6.27
C VAL A 29 -3.85 1.74 -4.89
N ALA A 30 -4.26 3.00 -4.68
CA ALA A 30 -4.85 3.43 -3.42
C ALA A 30 -6.15 2.69 -3.08
N ASN A 31 -7.02 2.51 -4.08
CA ASN A 31 -8.27 1.77 -3.93
C ASN A 31 -8.04 0.29 -3.62
N ASP A 32 -7.11 -0.35 -4.33
CA ASP A 32 -6.79 -1.76 -4.13
C ASP A 32 -6.14 -2.01 -2.77
N LEU A 33 -5.24 -1.12 -2.33
CA LEU A 33 -4.67 -1.18 -1.00
C LEU A 33 -5.75 -1.04 0.09
N HIS A 34 -6.72 -0.15 -0.09
CA HIS A 34 -7.83 -0.03 0.85
C HIS A 34 -8.65 -1.33 0.90
N ARG A 35 -8.95 -1.95 -0.25
CA ARG A 35 -9.67 -3.23 -0.33
C ARG A 35 -8.88 -4.37 0.32
N LEU A 36 -7.56 -4.40 0.13
CA LEU A 36 -6.67 -5.37 0.78
C LEU A 36 -6.71 -5.20 2.30
N ASN A 37 -6.59 -3.97 2.80
CA ASN A 37 -6.66 -3.68 4.24
C ASN A 37 -8.00 -4.14 4.84
N GLN A 38 -9.12 -3.89 4.15
CA GLN A 38 -10.44 -4.40 4.55
C GLN A 38 -10.49 -5.93 4.60
N SER A 39 -9.85 -6.61 3.65
CA SER A 39 -9.80 -8.07 3.61
C SER A 39 -8.93 -8.64 4.74
N VAL A 40 -7.82 -7.97 5.06
CA VAL A 40 -6.96 -8.30 6.21
C VAL A 40 -7.76 -8.17 7.51
N MET A 41 -8.48 -7.07 7.72
CA MET A 41 -9.32 -6.88 8.91
C MET A 41 -10.34 -8.01 9.06
N LYS A 42 -11.06 -8.36 7.99
CA LYS A 42 -12.02 -9.48 8.01
C LYS A 42 -11.38 -10.83 8.32
N ALA A 43 -10.18 -11.09 7.80
CA ALA A 43 -9.45 -12.32 8.10
C ALA A 43 -9.05 -12.38 9.59
N VAL A 44 -8.61 -11.24 10.14
CA VAL A 44 -8.32 -11.12 11.57
C VAL A 44 -9.56 -11.32 12.44
N ASP A 45 -10.69 -10.71 12.07
CA ASP A 45 -11.98 -10.91 12.75
C ASP A 45 -12.44 -12.38 12.69
N ALA A 46 -12.07 -13.11 11.63
CA ALA A 46 -12.31 -14.55 11.48
C ALA A 46 -11.32 -15.44 12.27
N GLY A 47 -10.37 -14.85 12.99
CA GLY A 47 -9.48 -15.57 13.91
C GLY A 47 -8.14 -16.01 13.32
N VAL A 48 -7.71 -15.48 12.16
CA VAL A 48 -6.36 -15.73 11.62
C VAL A 48 -5.48 -14.48 11.69
N SER A 49 -4.19 -14.66 11.93
CA SER A 49 -3.21 -13.58 11.79
C SER A 49 -2.73 -13.50 10.35
N VAL A 50 -2.57 -12.28 9.83
CA VAL A 50 -2.10 -12.02 8.47
C VAL A 50 -0.91 -11.06 8.52
N GLU A 51 0.19 -11.47 7.91
CA GLU A 51 1.38 -10.64 7.71
C GLU A 51 1.62 -10.46 6.21
N LEU A 52 1.85 -9.23 5.75
CA LEU A 52 2.23 -8.97 4.36
C LEU A 52 3.75 -8.88 4.27
N VAL A 53 4.35 -9.88 3.61
CA VAL A 53 5.80 -9.96 3.42
C VAL A 53 6.15 -9.53 2.01
N ARG A 54 7.16 -8.68 1.86
CA ARG A 54 7.70 -8.34 0.54
C ARG A 54 8.46 -9.53 -0.03
N SER A 55 7.96 -10.10 -1.13
CA SER A 55 8.58 -11.23 -1.82
C SER A 55 9.55 -10.79 -2.91
N ALA A 56 9.27 -9.66 -3.57
CA ALA A 56 10.06 -9.13 -4.65
C ALA A 56 9.85 -7.62 -4.81
N ARG A 57 10.63 -7.02 -5.71
CA ARG A 57 10.46 -5.65 -6.18
C ARG A 57 10.35 -5.66 -7.69
N HIS A 58 9.27 -5.08 -8.21
CA HIS A 58 9.14 -4.82 -9.63
C HIS A 58 9.91 -3.55 -9.97
N HIS A 59 10.69 -3.59 -11.06
CA HIS A 59 11.45 -2.45 -11.59
C HIS A 59 10.95 -2.13 -13.00
N GLY A 60 10.52 -0.89 -13.22
CA GLY A 60 9.91 -0.44 -14.48
C GLY A 60 10.89 0.16 -15.49
N GLY A 61 12.19 -0.15 -15.40
CA GLY A 61 13.24 0.32 -16.33
C GLY A 61 13.75 1.74 -16.07
N GLU A 62 12.87 2.73 -15.94
CA GLU A 62 13.22 4.16 -15.82
C GLU A 62 13.44 4.61 -14.35
N GLY A 63 13.98 3.73 -13.51
CA GLY A 63 14.20 4.01 -12.08
C GLY A 63 12.96 3.90 -11.18
N ASN A 64 11.77 3.72 -11.76
CA ASN A 64 10.55 3.44 -11.01
C ASN A 64 10.55 2.01 -10.46
N TRP A 65 10.06 1.83 -9.24
CA TRP A 65 9.96 0.52 -8.60
C TRP A 65 8.74 0.42 -7.69
N GLY A 66 8.30 -0.80 -7.42
CA GLY A 66 7.19 -1.09 -6.51
C GLY A 66 7.34 -2.45 -5.84
N ASP A 67 6.84 -2.58 -4.62
CA ASP A 67 6.95 -3.81 -3.85
C ASP A 67 5.83 -4.80 -4.23
N LEU A 68 6.22 -6.07 -4.39
CA LEU A 68 5.29 -7.18 -4.54
C LEU A 68 5.19 -7.91 -3.20
N LEU A 69 3.97 -8.01 -2.69
CA LEU A 69 3.68 -8.57 -1.37
C LEU A 69 3.04 -9.95 -1.51
N ILE A 70 3.37 -10.85 -0.58
CA ILE A 70 2.68 -12.11 -0.36
C ILE A 70 2.10 -12.12 1.07
N PRO A 71 0.88 -12.62 1.27
CA PRO A 71 0.35 -12.81 2.61
C PRO A 71 0.90 -14.10 3.23
N VAL A 72 1.43 -14.00 4.44
CA VAL A 72 1.65 -15.14 5.34
C VAL A 72 0.47 -15.18 6.31
N ILE A 73 -0.26 -16.30 6.30
CA ILE A 73 -1.48 -16.47 7.09
C ILE A 73 -1.26 -17.60 8.08
N VAL A 74 -1.46 -17.32 9.36
CA VAL A 74 -1.32 -18.31 10.44
C VAL A 74 -2.56 -18.31 11.32
N THR A 75 -3.04 -19.49 11.67
CA THR A 75 -4.02 -19.64 12.74
C THR A 75 -3.29 -19.57 14.08
N GLN A 76 -3.92 -19.02 15.12
CA GLN A 76 -3.40 -19.23 16.47
C GLN A 76 -3.39 -20.74 16.74
N GLY A 77 -2.20 -21.32 16.86
CA GLY A 77 -2.07 -22.69 17.33
C GLY A 77 -2.76 -22.72 18.68
N ARG A 78 -3.82 -23.53 18.82
CA ARG A 78 -4.27 -23.95 20.14
C ARG A 78 -3.05 -24.63 20.76
N ASN A 79 -2.31 -23.92 21.59
CA ASN A 79 -1.53 -24.59 22.61
C ASN A 79 -2.56 -25.38 23.40
N ALA A 80 -2.55 -26.69 23.15
CA ALA A 80 -3.17 -27.68 23.99
C ALA A 80 -2.53 -27.51 25.37
N ALA A 81 -3.24 -26.82 26.25
CA ALA A 81 -3.01 -26.77 27.68
C ALA A 81 -4.38 -26.73 28.34
#